data_AF-A0A419A3C8-F1
#
_entry.id   AF-A0A419A3C8-F1
#
_cell.length_a   1.000
_cell.length_b   1.000
_cell.length_c   1.000
_cell.angle_alpha   90.00
_cell.angle_beta   90.00
_cell.angle_gamma   90.00
#
_symmetry.space_group_name_H-M   'P 1'
#
loop_
_entity.id
_entity.type
_entity.pdbx_description
1 polymer ?
#
loop_
_entity_poly.entity_id
_entity_poly.type
_entity_poly.pdbx_seq_one_letter_code
_entity_poly.pdbx_strand_id
1 'polypeptide(L)'
;MSIFFAKVSFVAPDGREGRSEWAVEASHGDHAQQLIRHRLGRDGRVPLSIQVEPLDAGHGEGEGGFRDVGMMDMLREGPIHWTGLPDDAALAITESAPDADGIGVPDWIAPPYWRALFAARGADRIYAVIDPHAWPSRHGSLAEDIAAADLPAACLFDAAPGSAQADSAPWLIELTPPPGPLDEAPSSLHRRAFRQGTGPAGQLFLRAPLPLDEMRRALRKLTKIQDLDGKWYFNRFWEPEFFLYFMLFLEGRRLLAPLAPLTGFALASEGRIITARTDLRGTLQAPQDRAGDLDLLFEAGTAMVSLRHARRLEKEFGKGCDPDAVYALAKERFGLAAMDYRFVMKCVEICYSLLAFFGDHAAGRLGEDAVGPCFDDSGQLSPHIEILHGLCMFGLRQDIAPDQLRSEVRFGP
;
A
#
# COMPACT_ATOMS: atom_id res chain seq x y z
N MET A 1 14.52 25.89 -0.05
CA MET A 1 13.11 25.55 -0.33
C MET A 1 12.47 25.15 0.99
N SER A 2 11.16 25.32 1.12
CA SER A 2 10.41 25.00 2.34
C SER A 2 9.16 24.20 1.97
N ILE A 3 8.74 23.32 2.87
CA ILE A 3 7.46 22.60 2.74
C ILE A 3 6.35 23.48 3.28
N PHE A 4 5.28 23.61 2.50
CA PHE A 4 4.06 24.30 2.87
C PHE A 4 2.91 23.30 2.92
N PHE A 5 2.09 23.40 3.95
CA PHE A 5 0.80 22.72 3.98
C PHE A 5 -0.26 23.67 3.44
N ALA A 6 -1.17 23.16 2.62
CA ALA A 6 -2.25 23.96 2.08
C ALA A 6 -3.60 23.29 2.23
N LYS A 7 -4.57 24.03 2.76
CA LYS A 7 -5.99 23.66 2.70
C LYS A 7 -6.58 24.25 1.44
N VAL A 8 -7.02 23.39 0.54
CA VAL A 8 -7.45 23.74 -0.81
C VAL A 8 -8.92 23.39 -0.96
N SER A 9 -9.76 24.38 -1.29
CA SER A 9 -11.13 24.15 -1.77
C SER A 9 -11.20 24.45 -3.27
N PHE A 10 -11.93 23.65 -4.03
CA PHE A 10 -12.04 23.79 -5.48
C PHE A 10 -13.39 23.28 -6.01
N VAL A 11 -13.73 23.64 -7.25
CA VAL A 11 -14.85 23.09 -8.01
C VAL A 11 -14.30 22.18 -9.10
N ALA A 12 -14.82 20.96 -9.19
CA ALA A 12 -14.48 20.01 -10.25
C ALA A 12 -15.17 20.34 -11.57
N PRO A 13 -14.74 19.74 -12.71
CA PRO A 13 -15.37 19.96 -14.02
C PRO A 13 -16.87 19.67 -14.06
N ASP A 14 -17.37 18.81 -13.17
CA ASP A 14 -18.79 18.44 -13.06
C ASP A 14 -19.60 19.35 -12.11
N GLY A 15 -18.98 20.41 -11.56
CA GLY A 15 -19.62 21.39 -10.70
C GLY A 15 -19.63 21.02 -9.20
N ARG A 16 -19.08 19.87 -8.79
CA ARG A 16 -18.99 19.50 -7.36
C ARG A 16 -17.88 20.29 -6.67
N GLU A 17 -18.13 20.77 -5.44
CA GLU A 17 -17.06 21.36 -4.62
C GLU A 17 -16.32 20.28 -3.82
N GLY A 18 -15.00 20.36 -3.82
CA GLY A 18 -14.08 19.48 -3.10
C GLY A 18 -13.14 20.26 -2.20
N ARG A 19 -12.66 19.60 -1.15
CA ARG A 19 -11.62 20.08 -0.23
C ARG A 19 -10.52 19.04 -0.16
N SER A 20 -9.26 19.47 -0.10
CA SER A 20 -8.12 18.57 0.08
C SER A 20 -7.00 19.30 0.81
N GLU A 21 -6.18 18.55 1.53
CA GLU A 21 -4.96 19.04 2.18
C GLU A 21 -3.76 18.67 1.31
N TRP A 22 -2.88 19.64 1.06
CA TRP A 22 -1.75 19.49 0.16
C TRP A 22 -0.45 19.72 0.92
N ALA A 23 0.58 18.94 0.59
CA ALA A 23 1.96 19.25 0.95
C ALA A 23 2.68 19.71 -0.32
N VAL A 24 3.32 20.88 -0.26
CA VAL A 24 3.93 21.53 -1.42
C VAL A 24 5.30 22.06 -1.07
N GLU A 25 6.33 21.58 -1.75
CA GLU A 25 7.67 22.18 -1.68
C GLU A 25 7.72 23.44 -2.58
N ALA A 26 8.07 24.59 -1.99
CA ALA A 26 8.18 25.84 -2.72
C ALA A 26 9.23 26.78 -2.11
N SER A 27 9.61 27.82 -2.85
CA SER A 27 10.53 28.86 -2.36
C SER A 27 9.89 29.78 -1.31
N HIS A 28 8.58 30.02 -1.41
CA HIS A 28 7.77 30.83 -0.49
C HIS A 28 6.28 30.51 -0.70
N GLY A 29 5.40 31.01 0.18
CA GLY A 29 3.97 30.70 0.15
C GLY A 29 3.26 31.03 -1.18
N ASP A 30 3.59 32.15 -1.82
CA ASP A 30 3.02 32.50 -3.13
C ASP A 30 3.42 31.51 -4.24
N HIS A 31 4.65 30.98 -4.19
CA HIS A 31 5.09 29.95 -5.13
C HIS A 31 4.31 28.65 -4.90
N ALA A 32 4.09 28.24 -3.64
CA ALA A 32 3.23 27.09 -3.32
C ALA A 32 1.80 27.29 -3.86
N GLN A 33 1.19 28.47 -3.67
CA GLN A 33 -0.12 28.77 -4.24
C GLN A 33 -0.14 28.67 -5.77
N GLN A 34 0.89 29.18 -6.46
CA GLN A 34 0.99 29.10 -7.92
C GLN A 34 1.08 27.66 -8.40
N LEU A 35 1.88 26.81 -7.74
CA LEU A 35 1.99 25.39 -8.06
C LEU A 35 0.64 24.67 -7.88
N ILE A 36 -0.07 24.93 -6.78
CA ILE A 36 -1.42 24.38 -6.52
C ILE A 36 -2.40 24.83 -7.60
N ARG A 37 -2.48 26.15 -7.90
CA ARG A 37 -3.38 26.68 -8.94
C ARG A 37 -3.07 26.08 -10.30
N HIS A 38 -1.79 26.00 -10.67
CA HIS A 38 -1.36 25.41 -11.93
C HIS A 38 -1.83 23.95 -12.02
N ARG A 39 -1.65 23.18 -10.93
CA ARG A 39 -2.09 21.79 -10.88
C ARG A 39 -3.60 21.63 -10.95
N LEU A 40 -4.36 22.42 -10.19
CA LEU A 40 -5.83 22.41 -10.24
C LEU A 40 -6.31 22.74 -11.66
N GLY A 41 -5.76 23.79 -12.28
CA GLY A 41 -6.12 24.20 -13.64
C GLY A 41 -5.82 23.13 -14.68
N ARG A 42 -4.69 22.43 -14.56
CA ARG A 42 -4.34 21.28 -15.42
C ARG A 42 -5.37 20.15 -15.31
N ASP A 43 -5.99 20.01 -14.14
CA ASP A 43 -7.00 18.99 -13.86
C ASP A 43 -8.44 19.48 -14.15
N GLY A 44 -8.60 20.66 -14.75
CA GLY A 44 -9.90 21.27 -15.02
C GLY A 44 -10.65 21.73 -13.75
N ARG A 45 -9.95 21.81 -12.62
CA ARG A 45 -10.51 22.23 -11.33
C ARG A 45 -10.31 23.72 -11.13
N VAL A 46 -11.36 24.39 -10.65
CA VAL A 46 -11.33 25.83 -10.37
C VAL A 46 -11.10 26.04 -8.88
N PRO A 47 -9.98 26.66 -8.44
CA PRO A 47 -9.75 26.92 -7.03
C PRO A 47 -10.80 27.89 -6.47
N LEU A 48 -11.43 27.52 -5.36
CA LEU A 48 -12.29 28.39 -4.55
C LEU A 48 -11.49 29.10 -3.47
N SER A 49 -10.63 28.37 -2.76
CA SER A 49 -9.73 28.91 -1.74
C SER A 49 -8.46 28.08 -1.64
N ILE A 50 -7.33 28.75 -1.36
CA ILE A 50 -6.04 28.11 -1.10
C ILE A 50 -5.44 28.83 0.11
N GLN A 51 -5.44 28.16 1.26
CA GLN A 51 -4.80 28.65 2.48
C GLN A 51 -3.49 27.92 2.64
N VAL A 52 -2.37 28.63 2.54
CA VAL A 52 -1.02 28.07 2.63
C VAL A 52 -0.41 28.49 3.94
N GLU A 53 0.07 27.51 4.70
CA GLU A 53 0.76 27.69 5.96
C GLU A 53 2.18 27.10 5.82
N PRO A 54 3.24 27.83 6.20
CA PRO A 54 4.57 27.23 6.27
C PRO A 54 4.53 26.10 7.30
N LEU A 55 5.25 25.01 7.04
CA LEU A 55 5.54 24.02 8.09
C LEU A 55 6.44 24.71 9.12
N ASP A 56 5.83 25.28 10.16
CA ASP A 56 6.55 25.95 11.22
C ASP A 56 7.50 24.95 11.89
N ALA A 57 8.80 25.21 11.79
CA ALA A 57 9.85 24.38 12.39
C ALA A 57 9.77 24.31 13.94
N GLY A 58 8.81 25.00 14.56
CA GLY A 58 8.69 25.17 16.01
C GLY A 58 7.35 24.78 16.65
N HIS A 59 6.38 24.22 15.92
CA HIS A 59 5.12 23.79 16.56
C HIS A 59 5.26 22.39 17.19
N GLY A 60 5.29 22.40 18.54
CA GLY A 60 5.27 21.23 19.41
C GLY A 60 4.02 20.36 19.24
N GLU A 61 4.23 19.08 19.54
CA GLU A 61 3.26 18.03 19.89
C GLU A 61 1.76 18.40 19.80
N GLY A 62 1.19 18.24 18.61
CA GLY A 62 -0.26 18.30 18.38
C GLY A 62 -0.62 17.44 17.17
N GLU A 63 -1.59 16.55 17.35
CA GLU A 63 -1.99 15.46 16.46
C GLU A 63 -2.33 15.93 15.03
N GLY A 64 -1.63 15.42 14.00
CA GLY A 64 -1.91 15.77 12.60
C GLY A 64 -0.95 15.23 11.53
N GLY A 65 -1.02 13.93 11.24
CA GLY A 65 -1.02 13.38 9.86
C GLY A 65 0.25 13.27 9.00
N PHE A 66 1.14 14.25 8.90
CA PHE A 66 2.10 14.28 7.76
C PHE A 66 3.50 14.82 8.08
N ARG A 67 4.26 14.15 8.96
CA ARG A 67 5.64 14.58 9.32
C ARG A 67 6.81 13.98 8.52
N ASP A 68 6.59 13.02 7.62
CA ASP A 68 7.71 12.29 6.98
C ASP A 68 7.68 12.29 5.45
N VAL A 69 8.01 13.41 4.78
CA VAL A 69 8.23 13.40 3.32
C VAL A 69 9.21 14.48 2.89
N GLY A 70 10.26 14.12 2.15
CA GLY A 70 11.35 15.06 1.83
C GLY A 70 11.28 15.79 0.47
N MET A 71 12.26 16.67 0.27
CA MET A 71 12.77 17.39 -0.92
C MET A 71 12.89 16.63 -2.26
N MET A 72 11.96 16.86 -3.18
CA MET A 72 12.12 16.89 -4.65
C MET A 72 10.72 17.02 -5.24
N ASP A 73 10.31 18.26 -5.53
CA ASP A 73 9.10 18.65 -6.27
C ASP A 73 7.81 17.93 -5.84
N MET A 74 7.66 17.68 -4.53
CA MET A 74 6.46 17.01 -4.03
C MET A 74 5.31 18.01 -3.89
N LEU A 75 4.52 18.09 -4.95
CA LEU A 75 3.14 18.54 -4.87
C LEU A 75 2.26 17.31 -4.57
N ARG A 76 2.06 17.00 -3.29
CA ARG A 76 1.23 15.88 -2.85
C ARG A 76 -0.15 16.40 -2.46
N GLU A 77 -1.14 16.03 -3.25
CA GLU A 77 -2.55 16.22 -2.92
C GLU A 77 -3.02 15.07 -2.02
N GLY A 78 -3.55 15.39 -0.84
CA GLY A 78 -4.22 14.46 0.06
C GLY A 78 -5.63 14.09 -0.41
N PRO A 79 -6.36 13.25 0.34
CA PRO A 79 -7.71 12.84 0.00
C PRO A 79 -8.64 14.02 -0.32
N ILE A 80 -9.54 13.83 -1.29
CA ILE A 80 -10.53 14.84 -1.66
C ILE A 80 -11.83 14.56 -0.92
N HIS A 81 -12.24 15.52 -0.09
CA HIS A 81 -13.53 15.55 0.60
C HIS A 81 -14.53 16.40 -0.21
N TRP A 82 -15.57 15.78 -0.75
CA TRP A 82 -16.59 16.49 -1.53
C TRP A 82 -17.70 17.06 -0.64
N THR A 83 -18.08 18.33 -0.82
CA THR A 83 -19.19 18.93 -0.06
C THR A 83 -20.53 18.26 -0.40
N GLY A 84 -21.36 18.03 0.62
CA GLY A 84 -22.69 17.43 0.46
C GLY A 84 -22.68 15.89 0.44
N LEU A 85 -21.50 15.27 0.44
CA LEU A 85 -21.34 13.91 0.95
C LEU A 85 -21.14 14.01 2.48
N PRO A 86 -21.69 13.08 3.28
CA PRO A 86 -21.41 13.05 4.70
C PRO A 86 -19.89 13.06 4.94
N ASP A 87 -19.41 13.69 6.02
CA ASP A 87 -18.00 13.73 6.46
C ASP A 87 -17.36 12.33 6.68
N ASP A 88 -18.06 11.25 6.33
CA ASP A 88 -17.52 9.90 6.24
C ASP A 88 -16.56 9.86 5.05
N ALA A 89 -15.25 9.92 5.32
CA ALA A 89 -14.22 9.57 4.34
C ALA A 89 -14.62 8.29 3.59
N ALA A 90 -14.36 8.24 2.28
CA ALA A 90 -14.63 7.05 1.47
C ALA A 90 -13.90 5.82 2.04
N LEU A 91 -12.84 6.05 2.82
CA LEU A 91 -12.12 5.06 3.58
C LEU A 91 -11.91 5.51 5.04
N ALA A 92 -12.54 4.82 5.99
CA ALA A 92 -12.35 5.04 7.42
C ALA A 92 -11.60 3.86 8.05
N ILE A 93 -10.31 4.02 8.31
CA ILE A 93 -9.41 2.97 8.82
C ILE A 93 -9.31 3.02 10.36
N THR A 94 -9.26 1.86 10.98
CA THR A 94 -8.97 1.67 12.40
C THR A 94 -7.94 0.58 12.57
N GLU A 95 -6.97 0.84 13.43
CA GLU A 95 -5.92 -0.11 13.80
C GLU A 95 -6.13 -0.60 15.24
N SER A 96 -5.91 -1.88 15.50
CA SER A 96 -6.13 -2.47 16.81
C SER A 96 -5.20 -3.64 17.08
N ALA A 97 -4.87 -3.87 18.36
CA ALA A 97 -4.21 -5.09 18.78
C ALA A 97 -5.14 -6.31 18.59
N PRO A 98 -4.60 -7.49 18.25
CA PRO A 98 -5.36 -8.75 18.14
C PRO A 98 -6.23 -9.06 19.35
N ASP A 99 -5.70 -8.83 20.55
CA ASP A 99 -6.31 -9.23 21.83
C ASP A 99 -7.12 -8.11 22.50
N ALA A 100 -7.54 -7.08 21.75
CA ALA A 100 -8.36 -6.00 22.29
C ALA A 100 -9.63 -6.57 22.95
N ASP A 101 -9.99 -6.11 24.16
CA ASP A 101 -11.10 -6.64 24.95
C ASP A 101 -12.36 -6.90 24.11
N GLY A 102 -12.92 -8.11 24.25
CA GLY A 102 -13.98 -8.63 23.40
C GLY A 102 -15.06 -9.38 24.17
N ILE A 103 -15.74 -8.72 25.09
CA ILE A 103 -16.94 -9.31 25.74
C ILE A 103 -17.97 -9.63 24.65
N GLY A 104 -18.41 -10.89 24.60
CA GLY A 104 -19.39 -11.35 23.61
C GLY A 104 -18.82 -11.63 22.21
N VAL A 105 -17.50 -11.72 22.08
CA VAL A 105 -16.84 -12.19 20.85
C VAL A 105 -16.57 -13.70 20.94
N PRO A 106 -16.86 -14.48 19.90
CA PRO A 106 -16.52 -15.90 19.87
C PRO A 106 -15.02 -16.18 19.96
N ASP A 107 -14.63 -17.31 20.59
CA ASP A 107 -13.22 -17.64 20.86
C ASP A 107 -12.35 -17.90 19.61
N TRP A 108 -12.99 -18.08 18.47
CA TRP A 108 -12.36 -18.50 17.22
C TRP A 108 -11.94 -17.33 16.32
N ILE A 109 -12.29 -16.10 16.70
CA ILE A 109 -12.06 -14.89 15.92
C ILE A 109 -11.61 -13.73 16.82
N ALA A 110 -10.60 -13.00 16.37
CA ALA A 110 -10.14 -11.83 17.11
C ALA A 110 -11.24 -10.75 17.18
N PRO A 111 -11.43 -10.06 18.32
CA PRO A 111 -12.44 -9.02 18.49
C PRO A 111 -12.47 -7.93 17.42
N PRO A 112 -11.33 -7.42 16.89
CA PRO A 112 -11.35 -6.45 15.80
C PRO A 112 -11.94 -7.02 14.50
N TYR A 113 -11.59 -8.25 14.13
CA TYR A 113 -12.19 -8.92 12.96
C TYR A 113 -13.68 -9.12 13.15
N TRP A 114 -14.11 -9.59 14.33
CA TRP A 114 -15.52 -9.79 14.62
C TRP A 114 -16.33 -8.51 14.47
N ARG A 115 -15.85 -7.41 15.06
CA ARG A 115 -16.51 -6.11 15.00
C ARG A 115 -16.60 -5.57 13.57
N ALA A 116 -15.51 -5.67 12.80
CA ALA A 116 -15.48 -5.15 11.43
C ALA A 116 -16.33 -5.97 10.47
N LEU A 117 -16.30 -7.30 10.58
CA LEU A 117 -16.90 -8.19 9.59
C LEU A 117 -18.32 -8.62 9.97
N PHE A 118 -18.62 -8.86 11.25
CA PHE A 118 -19.87 -9.53 11.65
C PHE A 118 -20.80 -8.70 12.56
N ALA A 119 -20.30 -7.66 13.24
CA ALA A 119 -21.14 -6.90 14.18
C ALA A 119 -22.25 -6.09 13.51
N ALA A 120 -22.01 -5.57 12.30
CA ALA A 120 -23.05 -5.00 11.47
C ALA A 120 -23.80 -6.14 10.76
N ARG A 121 -24.73 -6.80 11.46
CA ARG A 121 -25.60 -7.81 10.83
C ARG A 121 -26.42 -7.13 9.72
N GLY A 122 -26.12 -7.49 8.47
CA GLY A 122 -26.74 -6.92 7.28
C GLY A 122 -26.80 -7.93 6.15
N ALA A 123 -27.14 -7.47 4.94
CA ALA A 123 -27.18 -8.31 3.74
C ALA A 123 -25.78 -8.59 3.15
N ASP A 124 -24.74 -8.01 3.74
CA ASP A 124 -23.37 -8.16 3.28
C ASP A 124 -22.86 -9.59 3.49
N ARG A 125 -22.07 -10.03 2.52
CA ARG A 125 -21.32 -11.28 2.56
C ARG A 125 -19.89 -11.01 2.97
N ILE A 126 -19.29 -12.00 3.63
CA ILE A 126 -17.91 -11.95 4.08
C ILE A 126 -17.07 -12.84 3.20
N TYR A 127 -16.00 -12.29 2.68
CA TYR A 127 -15.08 -12.98 1.81
C TYR A 127 -13.68 -13.00 2.41
N ALA A 128 -12.94 -14.06 2.14
CA ALA A 128 -11.49 -14.08 2.30
C ALA A 128 -10.83 -14.21 0.92
N VAL A 129 -9.81 -13.38 0.67
CA VAL A 129 -8.87 -13.56 -0.42
C VAL A 129 -7.59 -14.16 0.18
N ILE A 130 -7.26 -15.38 -0.23
CA ILE A 130 -6.16 -16.15 0.35
C ILE A 130 -5.18 -16.55 -0.74
N ASP A 131 -3.90 -16.24 -0.53
CA ASP A 131 -2.80 -16.75 -1.34
C ASP A 131 -2.50 -18.22 -0.93
N PRO A 132 -2.64 -19.21 -1.83
CA PRO A 132 -2.36 -20.61 -1.51
C PRO A 132 -0.96 -20.85 -0.97
N HIS A 133 0.05 -20.07 -1.42
CA HIS A 133 1.44 -20.26 -1.00
C HIS A 133 1.67 -19.92 0.46
N ALA A 134 0.86 -19.03 1.02
CA ALA A 134 0.95 -18.64 2.42
C ALA A 134 -0.05 -19.41 3.31
N TRP A 135 -0.88 -20.26 2.70
CA TRP A 135 -1.87 -21.07 3.42
C TRP A 135 -1.27 -22.40 3.91
N PRO A 136 -1.22 -22.64 5.24
CA PRO A 136 -0.67 -23.86 5.81
C PRO A 136 -1.71 -24.98 5.71
N SER A 137 -1.85 -25.58 4.52
CA SER A 137 -2.90 -26.57 4.23
C SER A 137 -2.85 -27.79 5.16
N ARG A 138 -4.02 -28.37 5.46
CA ARG A 138 -4.15 -29.65 6.18
C ARG A 138 -4.36 -30.84 5.26
N HIS A 139 -4.97 -30.62 4.10
CA HIS A 139 -5.27 -31.69 3.14
C HIS A 139 -4.29 -31.76 1.96
N GLY A 140 -3.33 -30.84 1.89
CA GLY A 140 -2.28 -30.81 0.85
C GLY A 140 -2.24 -29.47 0.14
N SER A 141 -3.42 -28.97 -0.26
CA SER A 141 -3.62 -27.68 -0.94
C SER A 141 -4.72 -26.83 -0.28
N LEU A 142 -4.79 -25.54 -0.63
CA LEU A 142 -5.93 -24.69 -0.22
C LEU A 142 -7.25 -25.17 -0.85
N ALA A 143 -7.22 -25.64 -2.09
CA ALA A 143 -8.41 -26.13 -2.80
C ALA A 143 -9.03 -27.35 -2.10
N GLU A 144 -8.22 -28.30 -1.64
CA GLU A 144 -8.70 -29.46 -0.87
C GLU A 144 -9.24 -29.06 0.50
N ASP A 145 -8.60 -28.09 1.18
CA ASP A 145 -9.12 -27.54 2.44
C ASP A 145 -10.49 -26.87 2.27
N ILE A 146 -10.70 -26.15 1.16
CA ILE A 146 -11.99 -25.54 0.81
C ILE A 146 -13.04 -26.62 0.54
N ALA A 147 -12.69 -27.63 -0.27
CA ALA A 147 -13.60 -28.72 -0.60
C ALA A 147 -14.00 -29.53 0.65
N ALA A 148 -13.05 -29.81 1.55
CA ALA A 148 -13.31 -30.49 2.81
C ALA A 148 -14.18 -29.66 3.77
N ALA A 149 -14.16 -28.32 3.66
CA ALA A 149 -15.00 -27.43 4.43
C ALA A 149 -16.39 -27.18 3.80
N ASP A 150 -16.64 -27.67 2.58
CA ASP A 150 -17.86 -27.45 1.79
C ASP A 150 -18.23 -25.96 1.67
N LEU A 151 -17.24 -25.10 1.42
CA LEU A 151 -17.43 -23.65 1.32
C LEU A 151 -17.49 -23.17 -0.14
N PRO A 152 -18.38 -22.21 -0.47
CA PRO A 152 -18.37 -21.56 -1.77
C PRO A 152 -17.05 -20.81 -1.98
N ALA A 153 -16.34 -21.13 -3.06
CA ALA A 153 -15.10 -20.46 -3.41
C ALA A 153 -14.85 -20.43 -4.91
N ALA A 154 -14.00 -19.51 -5.34
CA ALA A 154 -13.53 -19.43 -6.71
C ALA A 154 -12.09 -18.92 -6.80
N CYS A 155 -11.30 -19.53 -7.68
CA CYS A 155 -9.98 -19.03 -8.03
C CYS A 155 -10.10 -17.70 -8.80
N LEU A 156 -9.26 -16.71 -8.47
CA LEU A 156 -9.25 -15.43 -9.17
C LEU A 156 -8.59 -15.53 -10.55
N PHE A 157 -7.75 -16.54 -10.80
CA PHE A 157 -7.26 -16.81 -12.16
C PHE A 157 -8.23 -17.77 -12.87
N ASP A 158 -8.25 -17.73 -14.20
CA ASP A 158 -8.99 -18.72 -15.01
C ASP A 158 -8.19 -20.04 -15.06
N ALA A 159 -8.07 -20.68 -13.90
CA ALA A 159 -7.43 -21.96 -13.75
C ALA A 159 -8.50 -23.04 -13.61
N ALA A 160 -8.38 -24.13 -14.36
CA ALA A 160 -9.19 -25.31 -14.11
C ALA A 160 -8.86 -25.87 -12.71
N PRO A 161 -9.85 -26.36 -11.94
CA PRO A 161 -9.60 -27.03 -10.67
C PRO A 161 -8.54 -28.14 -10.84
N GLY A 162 -7.54 -28.18 -9.96
CA GLY A 162 -6.45 -29.17 -10.01
C GLY A 162 -5.34 -28.88 -11.03
N SER A 163 -5.37 -27.73 -11.72
CA SER A 163 -4.23 -27.30 -12.54
C SER A 163 -3.14 -26.66 -11.66
N ALA A 164 -1.87 -26.76 -12.08
CA ALA A 164 -0.75 -26.12 -11.38
C ALA A 164 -0.92 -24.59 -11.22
N GLN A 165 -1.70 -23.96 -12.09
CA GLN A 165 -2.01 -22.54 -11.99
C GLN A 165 -2.97 -22.23 -10.83
N ALA A 166 -3.88 -23.15 -10.50
CA ALA A 166 -4.80 -23.03 -9.36
C ALA A 166 -4.06 -23.10 -8.01
N ASP A 167 -2.93 -23.80 -7.97
CA ASP A 167 -2.07 -23.95 -6.79
C ASP A 167 -1.26 -22.68 -6.46
N SER A 168 -1.11 -21.77 -7.43
CA SER A 168 -0.38 -20.50 -7.26
C SER A 168 -1.27 -19.26 -7.25
N ALA A 169 -2.55 -19.42 -7.59
CA ALA A 169 -3.46 -18.30 -7.79
C ALA A 169 -4.26 -17.99 -6.52
N PRO A 170 -4.49 -16.71 -6.18
CA PRO A 170 -5.29 -16.36 -5.01
C PRO A 170 -6.74 -16.85 -5.16
N TRP A 171 -7.31 -17.34 -4.06
CA TRP A 171 -8.68 -17.84 -3.97
C TRP A 171 -9.57 -16.85 -3.23
N LEU A 172 -10.78 -16.64 -3.76
CA LEU A 172 -11.86 -15.93 -3.10
C LEU A 172 -12.80 -16.97 -2.46
N ILE A 173 -12.98 -16.90 -1.15
CA ILE A 173 -13.80 -17.85 -0.37
C ILE A 173 -14.89 -17.06 0.33
N GLU A 174 -16.14 -17.49 0.20
CA GLU A 174 -17.26 -16.92 0.97
C GLU A 174 -17.27 -17.54 2.38
N LEU A 175 -17.02 -16.71 3.39
CA LEU A 175 -17.02 -17.04 4.81
C LEU A 175 -18.25 -16.46 5.53
N THR A 176 -19.32 -16.17 4.80
CA THR A 176 -20.58 -15.72 5.40
C THR A 176 -21.17 -16.88 6.21
N PRO A 177 -21.32 -16.76 7.53
CA PRO A 177 -21.92 -17.80 8.32
C PRO A 177 -23.43 -17.90 8.04
N PRO A 178 -24.03 -19.09 8.25
CA PRO A 178 -25.47 -19.22 8.20
C PRO A 178 -26.14 -18.38 9.32
N PRO A 179 -27.44 -18.04 9.17
CA PRO A 179 -28.19 -17.37 10.23
C PRO A 179 -28.17 -18.20 11.52
N GLY A 180 -27.75 -17.60 12.64
CA GLY A 180 -27.74 -18.28 13.94
C GLY A 180 -26.77 -17.66 14.96
N PRO A 181 -26.66 -18.27 16.15
CA PRO A 181 -25.57 -17.99 17.09
C PRO A 181 -24.23 -18.37 16.45
N LEU A 182 -23.18 -17.60 16.76
CA LEU A 182 -21.83 -17.77 16.19
C LEU A 182 -20.79 -18.07 17.27
N ASP A 183 -21.25 -18.60 18.40
CA ASP A 183 -20.42 -18.93 19.57
C ASP A 183 -19.31 -19.92 19.19
N GLU A 184 -19.55 -20.78 18.19
CA GLU A 184 -18.58 -21.69 17.60
C GLU A 184 -18.31 -21.36 16.13
N ALA A 185 -17.11 -21.72 15.65
CA ALA A 185 -16.73 -21.53 14.25
C ALA A 185 -17.57 -22.44 13.34
N PRO A 186 -18.17 -21.92 12.24
CA PRO A 186 -18.98 -22.74 11.33
C PRO A 186 -18.22 -23.90 10.67
N SER A 187 -16.90 -23.78 10.54
CA SER A 187 -16.03 -24.84 10.03
C SER A 187 -14.60 -24.71 10.54
N SER A 188 -13.80 -25.76 10.33
CA SER A 188 -12.37 -25.72 10.63
C SER A 188 -11.62 -24.67 9.80
N LEU A 189 -12.08 -24.36 8.58
CA LEU A 189 -11.50 -23.32 7.73
C LEU A 189 -11.76 -21.93 8.31
N HIS A 190 -12.97 -21.65 8.80
CA HIS A 190 -13.27 -20.37 9.48
C HIS A 190 -12.32 -20.16 10.68
N ARG A 191 -12.21 -21.15 11.57
CA ARG A 191 -11.33 -21.06 12.74
C ARG A 191 -9.87 -20.84 12.34
N ARG A 192 -9.40 -21.43 11.25
CA ARG A 192 -8.01 -21.27 10.76
C ARG A 192 -7.79 -19.92 10.10
N ALA A 193 -8.75 -19.43 9.31
CA ALA A 193 -8.67 -18.13 8.67
C ALA A 193 -8.56 -17.02 9.73
N PHE A 194 -9.39 -17.09 10.77
CA PHE A 194 -9.47 -16.06 11.81
C PHE A 194 -8.60 -16.29 13.06
N ARG A 195 -7.74 -17.31 13.05
CA ARG A 195 -6.99 -17.76 14.22
C ARG A 195 -6.19 -16.62 14.88
N GLN A 196 -6.65 -16.19 16.06
CA GLN A 196 -6.02 -15.26 17.00
C GLN A 196 -5.23 -14.10 16.35
N GLY A 197 -5.91 -13.39 15.42
CA GLY A 197 -5.48 -12.08 14.90
C GLY A 197 -4.19 -12.05 14.07
N THR A 198 -3.56 -13.20 13.85
CA THR A 198 -2.35 -13.41 13.06
C THR A 198 -2.52 -14.62 12.15
N GLY A 199 -3.76 -14.82 11.64
CA GLY A 199 -4.07 -15.86 10.68
C GLY A 199 -2.97 -15.97 9.61
N PRO A 200 -2.76 -17.17 9.01
CA PRO A 200 -1.65 -17.39 8.09
C PRO A 200 -1.45 -16.21 7.15
N ALA A 201 -0.18 -15.76 7.03
CA ALA A 201 0.19 -14.53 6.34
C ALA A 201 -0.52 -14.43 4.99
N GLY A 202 -0.90 -13.23 4.55
CA GLY A 202 -1.50 -13.07 3.21
C GLY A 202 -3.01 -13.26 3.14
N GLN A 203 -3.75 -13.00 4.22
CA GLN A 203 -5.21 -13.01 4.20
C GLN A 203 -5.80 -11.60 4.20
N LEU A 204 -6.65 -11.34 3.22
CA LEU A 204 -7.45 -10.14 3.09
C LEU A 204 -8.93 -10.51 3.24
N PHE A 205 -9.61 -9.94 4.24
CA PHE A 205 -11.04 -10.12 4.43
C PHE A 205 -11.81 -8.94 3.84
N LEU A 206 -12.86 -9.22 3.07
CA LEU A 206 -13.67 -8.23 2.39
C LEU A 206 -15.13 -8.39 2.80
N ARG A 207 -15.83 -7.26 2.92
CA ARG A 207 -17.28 -7.21 3.14
C ARG A 207 -17.95 -6.50 1.98
N ALA A 208 -18.93 -7.16 1.36
CA ALA A 208 -19.67 -6.61 0.21
C ALA A 208 -21.05 -7.26 0.06
N PRO A 209 -22.05 -6.57 -0.53
CA PRO A 209 -23.38 -7.14 -0.78
C PRO A 209 -23.43 -8.04 -2.03
N LEU A 210 -22.34 -8.10 -2.81
CA LEU A 210 -22.27 -8.89 -4.03
C LEU A 210 -22.20 -10.39 -3.72
N PRO A 211 -22.84 -11.25 -4.53
CA PRO A 211 -22.61 -12.70 -4.47
C PRO A 211 -21.23 -13.09 -5.05
N LEU A 212 -20.77 -14.31 -4.72
CA LEU A 212 -19.41 -14.78 -4.98
C LEU A 212 -18.93 -14.57 -6.43
N ASP A 213 -19.75 -14.93 -7.42
CA ASP A 213 -19.38 -14.78 -8.84
C ASP A 213 -19.20 -13.33 -9.26
N GLU A 214 -20.02 -12.42 -8.73
CA GLU A 214 -19.90 -10.99 -9.02
C GLU A 214 -18.68 -10.39 -8.35
N MET A 215 -18.45 -10.76 -7.09
CA MET A 215 -17.27 -10.35 -6.35
C MET A 215 -15.99 -10.87 -7.02
N ARG A 216 -15.98 -12.12 -7.48
CA ARG A 216 -14.89 -12.69 -8.28
C ARG A 216 -14.65 -11.86 -9.55
N ARG A 217 -15.70 -11.58 -10.34
CA ARG A 217 -15.59 -10.77 -11.57
C ARG A 217 -15.02 -9.38 -11.30
N ALA A 218 -15.41 -8.75 -10.19
CA ALA A 218 -14.88 -7.47 -9.75
C ALA A 218 -13.38 -7.57 -9.44
N LEU A 219 -12.99 -8.43 -8.50
CA LEU A 219 -11.59 -8.61 -8.09
C LEU A 219 -10.66 -9.02 -9.23
N ARG A 220 -11.16 -9.80 -10.19
CA ARG A 220 -10.38 -10.21 -11.36
C ARG A 220 -9.88 -9.04 -12.21
N LYS A 221 -10.65 -7.96 -12.30
CA LYS A 221 -10.22 -6.74 -13.00
C LYS A 221 -8.99 -6.10 -12.37
N LEU A 222 -8.70 -6.42 -11.11
CA LEU A 222 -7.54 -5.92 -10.37
C LEU A 222 -6.34 -6.85 -10.46
N THR A 223 -6.48 -8.09 -10.94
CA THR A 223 -5.36 -9.04 -10.98
C THR A 223 -4.28 -8.67 -12.00
N LYS A 224 -4.67 -7.88 -13.01
CA LYS A 224 -3.77 -7.34 -14.02
C LYS A 224 -4.07 -5.87 -14.24
N ILE A 225 -3.02 -5.08 -14.29
CA ILE A 225 -3.08 -3.66 -14.65
C ILE A 225 -2.15 -3.44 -15.83
N GLN A 226 -2.53 -2.52 -16.70
CA GLN A 226 -1.77 -2.19 -17.90
C GLN A 226 -1.06 -0.85 -17.64
N ASP A 227 0.22 -0.76 -17.97
CA ASP A 227 0.90 0.53 -18.00
C ASP A 227 0.52 1.32 -19.26
N LEU A 228 1.15 2.48 -19.42
CA LEU A 228 0.85 3.41 -20.50
C LEU A 228 1.35 2.97 -21.87
N ASP A 229 2.39 2.14 -21.90
CA ASP A 229 2.92 1.52 -23.12
C ASP A 229 2.11 0.28 -23.52
N GLY A 230 1.05 -0.03 -22.78
CA GLY A 230 0.18 -1.16 -23.04
C GLY A 230 0.74 -2.49 -22.50
N LYS A 231 1.80 -2.47 -21.68
CA LYS A 231 2.37 -3.67 -21.08
C LYS A 231 1.58 -4.06 -19.83
N TRP A 232 1.31 -5.35 -19.72
CA TRP A 232 0.52 -5.92 -18.63
C TRP A 232 1.40 -6.35 -17.46
N TYR A 233 0.97 -6.01 -16.25
CA TYR A 233 1.59 -6.42 -15.00
C TYR A 233 0.57 -7.13 -14.13
N PHE A 234 1.05 -8.09 -13.34
CA PHE A 234 0.24 -8.67 -12.27
C PHE A 234 0.21 -7.70 -11.09
N ASN A 235 -1.00 -7.39 -10.64
CA ASN A 235 -1.22 -6.55 -9.47
C ASN A 235 -1.62 -7.45 -8.29
N ARG A 236 -0.70 -7.60 -7.33
CA ARG A 236 -0.85 -8.48 -6.16
C ARG A 236 -1.67 -7.83 -5.06
N PHE A 237 -2.83 -7.26 -5.41
CA PHE A 237 -3.74 -6.59 -4.48
C PHE A 237 -4.20 -7.49 -3.32
N TRP A 238 -4.04 -8.82 -3.42
CA TRP A 238 -4.40 -9.75 -2.35
C TRP A 238 -3.36 -9.84 -1.23
N GLU A 239 -2.18 -9.24 -1.39
CA GLU A 239 -1.23 -9.09 -0.29
C GLU A 239 -1.73 -7.99 0.67
N PRO A 240 -1.93 -8.28 1.97
CA PRO A 240 -2.54 -7.35 2.94
C PRO A 240 -1.93 -5.96 2.95
N GLU A 241 -0.60 -5.87 3.04
CA GLU A 241 0.10 -4.60 3.12
C GLU A 241 -0.06 -3.82 1.82
N PHE A 242 0.14 -4.49 0.69
CA PHE A 242 -0.04 -3.88 -0.62
C PHE A 242 -1.51 -3.48 -0.88
N PHE A 243 -2.49 -4.24 -0.39
CA PHE A 243 -3.91 -3.87 -0.46
C PHE A 243 -4.20 -2.59 0.30
N LEU A 244 -3.67 -2.45 1.51
CA LEU A 244 -3.86 -1.24 2.32
C LEU A 244 -3.33 -0.01 1.59
N TYR A 245 -2.12 -0.11 1.02
CA TYR A 245 -1.56 0.96 0.20
C TYR A 245 -2.37 1.22 -1.05
N PHE A 246 -2.77 0.17 -1.76
CA PHE A 246 -3.64 0.26 -2.94
C PHE A 246 -4.91 1.04 -2.62
N MET A 247 -5.53 0.79 -1.47
CA MET A 247 -6.73 1.50 -1.02
C MET A 247 -6.46 2.97 -0.64
N LEU A 248 -5.40 3.24 0.12
CA LEU A 248 -5.05 4.58 0.59
C LEU A 248 -4.61 5.51 -0.56
N PHE A 249 -3.76 5.02 -1.46
CA PHE A 249 -3.21 5.84 -2.56
C PHE A 249 -4.20 6.09 -3.68
N LEU A 250 -5.12 5.16 -3.89
CA LEU A 250 -6.10 5.25 -4.97
C LEU A 250 -7.47 5.72 -4.47
N GLU A 251 -7.57 6.25 -3.25
CA GLU A 251 -8.82 6.80 -2.75
C GLU A 251 -9.35 7.87 -3.72
N GLY A 252 -10.62 7.70 -4.12
CA GLY A 252 -11.25 8.58 -5.10
C GLY A 252 -10.78 8.40 -6.55
N ARG A 253 -10.00 7.35 -6.86
CA ARG A 253 -9.54 7.02 -8.21
C ARG A 253 -10.39 5.93 -8.85
N ARG A 254 -10.46 5.94 -10.18
CA ARG A 254 -11.28 5.01 -10.96
C ARG A 254 -10.68 3.61 -10.96
N LEU A 255 -9.40 3.45 -10.62
CA LEU A 255 -8.76 2.15 -10.50
C LEU A 255 -9.36 1.33 -9.35
N LEU A 256 -9.97 1.98 -8.35
CA LEU A 256 -10.75 1.34 -7.30
C LEU A 256 -12.19 1.02 -7.71
N ALA A 257 -12.64 1.37 -8.92
CA ALA A 257 -14.00 1.09 -9.40
C ALA A 257 -14.43 -0.38 -9.24
N PRO A 258 -13.57 -1.39 -9.46
CA PRO A 258 -13.94 -2.77 -9.18
C PRO A 258 -14.24 -3.05 -7.70
N LEU A 259 -13.68 -2.26 -6.77
CA LEU A 259 -13.94 -2.33 -5.34
C LEU A 259 -15.07 -1.41 -4.87
N ALA A 260 -15.72 -0.66 -5.76
CA ALA A 260 -16.86 0.21 -5.44
C ALA A 260 -17.95 -0.46 -4.57
N PRO A 261 -18.26 -1.76 -4.72
CA PRO A 261 -19.23 -2.46 -3.89
C PRO A 261 -18.76 -2.84 -2.48
N LEU A 262 -17.47 -2.69 -2.16
CA LEU A 262 -16.97 -2.96 -0.81
C LEU A 262 -17.63 -2.01 0.19
N THR A 263 -18.10 -2.57 1.30
CA THR A 263 -18.59 -1.83 2.47
C THR A 263 -17.61 -1.87 3.64
N GLY A 264 -16.58 -2.70 3.55
CA GLY A 264 -15.45 -2.72 4.45
C GLY A 264 -14.43 -3.81 4.14
N PHE A 265 -13.30 -3.77 4.83
CA PHE A 265 -12.30 -4.83 4.81
C PHE A 265 -11.63 -4.98 6.17
N ALA A 266 -10.93 -6.10 6.35
CA ALA A 266 -10.05 -6.32 7.49
C ALA A 266 -8.84 -7.15 7.07
N LEU A 267 -7.68 -6.86 7.67
CA LEU A 267 -6.43 -7.56 7.38
C LEU A 267 -5.48 -7.48 8.58
N ALA A 268 -4.49 -8.37 8.63
CA ALA A 268 -3.40 -8.29 9.59
C ALA A 268 -2.18 -7.67 8.92
N SER A 269 -1.54 -6.73 9.61
CA SER A 269 -0.28 -6.12 9.19
C SER A 269 0.57 -5.87 10.43
N GLU A 270 1.81 -6.35 10.44
CA GLU A 270 2.77 -6.09 11.53
C GLU A 270 2.28 -6.44 12.95
N GLY A 271 1.47 -7.51 13.08
CA GLY A 271 0.90 -7.92 14.36
C GLY A 271 -0.26 -7.05 14.84
N ARG A 272 -0.72 -6.12 14.01
CA ARG A 272 -1.93 -5.31 14.20
C ARG A 272 -3.03 -5.82 13.28
N ILE A 273 -4.28 -5.65 13.69
CA ILE A 273 -5.44 -5.83 12.82
C ILE A 273 -5.87 -4.45 12.33
N ILE A 274 -5.89 -4.29 11.02
CA ILE A 274 -6.35 -3.10 10.33
C ILE A 274 -7.73 -3.41 9.78
N THR A 275 -8.70 -2.59 10.13
CA THR A 275 -10.07 -2.70 9.66
C THR A 275 -10.48 -1.39 9.02
N ALA A 276 -11.36 -1.45 8.03
CA ALA A 276 -11.88 -0.24 7.44
C ALA A 276 -13.36 -0.37 7.06
N ARG A 277 -14.09 0.72 7.21
CA ARG A 277 -15.36 0.93 6.52
C ARG A 277 -15.07 1.65 5.20
N THR A 278 -15.78 1.25 4.16
CA THR A 278 -15.58 1.81 2.83
C THR A 278 -16.89 2.30 2.23
N ASP A 279 -16.83 3.45 1.56
CA ASP A 279 -17.82 3.93 0.60
C ASP A 279 -17.12 4.32 -0.70
N LEU A 280 -16.75 3.31 -1.49
CA LEU A 280 -16.02 3.52 -2.73
C LEU A 280 -16.94 3.82 -3.93
N ARG A 281 -18.24 4.04 -3.74
CA ARG A 281 -19.17 4.25 -4.87
C ARG A 281 -18.80 5.47 -5.72
N GLY A 282 -18.19 6.49 -5.10
CA GLY A 282 -17.67 7.67 -5.80
C GLY A 282 -16.60 7.35 -6.85
N THR A 283 -15.87 6.24 -6.70
CA THR A 283 -14.81 5.81 -7.64
C THR A 283 -15.34 5.47 -9.04
N LEU A 284 -16.61 5.09 -9.16
CA LEU A 284 -17.26 4.83 -10.45
C LEU A 284 -17.40 6.11 -11.30
N GLN A 285 -17.48 7.25 -10.63
CA GLN A 285 -17.60 8.59 -11.22
C GLN A 285 -16.28 9.36 -11.18
N ALA A 286 -15.21 8.74 -10.68
CA ALA A 286 -13.90 9.39 -10.65
C ALA A 286 -13.42 9.66 -12.08
N PRO A 287 -12.66 10.76 -12.29
CA PRO A 287 -11.95 10.97 -13.53
C PRO A 287 -11.12 9.74 -13.91
N GLN A 288 -10.85 9.57 -15.19
CA GLN A 288 -9.97 8.49 -15.66
C GLN A 288 -8.62 8.56 -14.92
N ASP A 289 -8.14 7.41 -14.47
CA ASP A 289 -6.85 7.32 -13.79
C ASP A 289 -5.75 7.86 -14.70
N ARG A 290 -4.83 8.61 -14.12
CA ARG A 290 -3.76 9.26 -14.86
C ARG A 290 -2.63 8.28 -15.05
N ALA A 291 -1.86 8.52 -16.10
CA ALA A 291 -0.52 7.96 -16.32
C ALA A 291 0.28 7.76 -15.03
N GLY A 292 0.60 8.86 -14.34
CA GLY A 292 1.42 8.82 -13.13
C GLY A 292 0.75 8.16 -11.92
N ASP A 293 -0.58 7.97 -11.90
CA ASP A 293 -1.23 7.26 -10.79
C ASP A 293 -0.86 5.75 -10.83
N LEU A 294 -0.65 5.20 -12.03
CA LEU A 294 -0.20 3.81 -12.22
C LEU A 294 1.28 3.65 -11.92
N ASP A 295 2.12 4.59 -12.35
CA ASP A 295 3.57 4.56 -12.08
C ASP A 295 3.82 4.62 -10.56
N LEU A 296 3.14 5.53 -9.85
CA LEU A 296 3.22 5.63 -8.39
C LEU A 296 2.76 4.33 -7.71
N LEU A 297 1.72 3.67 -8.24
CA LEU A 297 1.28 2.39 -7.71
C LEU A 297 2.34 1.30 -7.87
N PHE A 298 3.01 1.26 -9.03
CA PHE A 298 4.09 0.30 -9.30
C PHE A 298 5.33 0.55 -8.45
N GLU A 299 5.73 1.81 -8.32
CA GLU A 299 6.86 2.22 -7.48
C GLU A 299 6.60 1.89 -6.02
N ALA A 300 5.44 2.28 -5.48
CA ALA A 300 5.04 1.98 -4.11
C ALA A 300 4.94 0.48 -3.85
N GLY A 301 4.36 -0.27 -4.80
CA GLY A 301 4.27 -1.73 -4.69
C GLY A 301 5.64 -2.42 -4.66
N THR A 302 6.55 -1.97 -5.50
CA THR A 302 7.91 -2.52 -5.59
C THR A 302 8.74 -2.18 -4.35
N ALA A 303 8.63 -0.96 -3.84
CA ALA A 303 9.27 -0.54 -2.59
C ALA A 303 8.78 -1.39 -1.40
N MET A 304 7.48 -1.68 -1.32
CA MET A 304 6.89 -2.46 -0.23
C MET A 304 7.31 -3.93 -0.22
N VAL A 305 7.32 -4.59 -1.38
CA VAL A 305 7.83 -5.97 -1.48
C VAL A 305 9.30 -6.04 -1.05
N SER A 306 10.09 -5.01 -1.41
CA SER A 306 11.50 -4.91 -1.04
C SER A 306 11.68 -4.68 0.46
N LEU A 307 10.89 -3.79 1.07
CA LEU A 307 10.89 -3.54 2.52
C LEU A 307 10.47 -4.77 3.34
N ARG A 308 9.44 -5.50 2.87
CA ARG A 308 9.01 -6.75 3.51
C ARG A 308 10.10 -7.81 3.45
N HIS A 309 10.81 -7.92 2.33
CA HIS A 309 11.93 -8.85 2.20
C HIS A 309 13.08 -8.46 3.13
N ALA A 310 13.43 -7.17 3.21
CA ALA A 310 14.44 -6.65 4.13
C ALA A 310 14.09 -6.93 5.61
N ARG A 311 12.85 -6.65 6.04
CA ARG A 311 12.37 -6.94 7.41
C ARG A 311 12.32 -8.44 7.72
N ARG A 312 11.98 -9.27 6.73
CA ARG A 312 12.01 -10.73 6.86
C ARG A 312 13.44 -11.22 7.06
N LEU A 313 14.39 -10.71 6.27
CA LEU A 313 15.81 -11.00 6.43
C LEU A 313 16.29 -10.57 7.83
N GLU A 314 15.96 -9.35 8.27
CA GLU A 314 16.30 -8.87 9.62
C GLU A 314 15.79 -9.82 10.73
N LYS A 315 14.56 -10.33 10.59
CA LYS A 315 13.96 -11.28 11.53
C LYS A 315 14.57 -12.68 11.45
N GLU A 316 14.89 -13.16 10.25
CA GLU A 316 15.51 -14.48 10.00
C GLU A 316 16.98 -14.51 10.44
N PHE A 317 17.70 -13.40 10.34
CA PHE A 317 19.08 -13.28 10.81
C PHE A 317 19.18 -13.21 12.34
N GLY A 318 18.11 -12.83 13.04
CA GLY A 318 17.96 -12.98 14.50
C GLY A 318 18.98 -12.22 15.37
N LYS A 319 18.60 -11.96 16.63
CA LYS A 319 19.57 -11.52 17.66
C LYS A 319 20.42 -12.73 18.05
N GLY A 320 21.67 -12.79 17.59
CA GLY A 320 22.61 -13.85 17.96
C GLY A 320 23.50 -14.35 16.82
N CYS A 321 23.24 -13.97 15.57
CA CYS A 321 24.31 -14.01 14.57
C CYS A 321 25.41 -13.06 15.05
N ASP A 322 26.65 -13.58 15.11
CA ASP A 322 27.81 -12.77 15.46
C ASP A 322 27.90 -11.62 14.44
N PRO A 323 27.57 -10.38 14.86
CA PRO A 323 27.61 -9.23 13.96
C PRO A 323 28.99 -9.08 13.36
N ASP A 324 30.04 -9.50 14.08
CA ASP A 324 31.43 -9.45 13.61
C ASP A 324 31.72 -10.47 12.52
N ALA A 325 31.03 -11.62 12.47
CA ALA A 325 31.18 -12.60 11.39
C ALA A 325 30.45 -12.16 10.10
N VAL A 326 29.27 -11.57 10.24
CA VAL A 326 28.52 -10.96 9.13
C VAL A 326 29.29 -9.75 8.59
N TYR A 327 29.82 -8.93 9.50
CA TYR A 327 30.68 -7.79 9.19
C TYR A 327 32.01 -8.21 8.57
N ALA A 328 32.68 -9.27 9.06
CA ALA A 328 33.95 -9.75 8.52
C ALA A 328 33.79 -10.28 7.10
N LEU A 329 32.71 -11.03 6.82
CA LEU A 329 32.41 -11.52 5.47
C LEU A 329 32.10 -10.37 4.50
N ALA A 330 31.36 -9.36 4.97
CA ALA A 330 31.12 -8.13 4.20
C ALA A 330 32.41 -7.32 4.03
N LYS A 331 33.20 -7.13 5.07
CA LYS A 331 34.46 -6.38 5.06
C LYS A 331 35.54 -7.03 4.21
N GLU A 332 35.64 -8.36 4.21
CA GLU A 332 36.55 -9.13 3.34
C GLU A 332 36.18 -8.98 1.87
N ARG A 333 34.88 -8.96 1.55
CA ARG A 333 34.40 -8.81 0.17
C ARG A 333 34.27 -7.36 -0.32
N PHE A 334 34.13 -6.36 0.57
CA PHE A 334 33.93 -4.93 0.23
C PHE A 334 35.01 -3.96 0.72
N GLY A 335 35.99 -4.40 1.51
CA GLY A 335 37.16 -3.58 1.89
C GLY A 335 36.88 -2.40 2.84
N LEU A 336 35.86 -2.49 3.70
CA LEU A 336 35.36 -1.35 4.51
C LEU A 336 35.91 -1.39 5.95
N ALA A 337 36.83 -0.50 6.31
CA ALA A 337 37.36 -0.39 7.67
C ALA A 337 37.01 0.99 8.27
N ALA A 338 36.25 0.98 9.38
CA ALA A 338 35.96 2.10 10.31
C ALA A 338 34.56 2.76 10.26
N MET A 339 33.49 2.02 9.98
CA MET A 339 32.11 2.53 10.05
C MET A 339 31.23 1.71 11.01
N ASP A 340 30.23 2.36 11.63
CA ASP A 340 29.20 1.77 12.51
C ASP A 340 28.43 0.66 11.79
N TYR A 341 28.29 -0.52 12.40
CA TYR A 341 27.70 -1.72 11.81
C TYR A 341 26.32 -1.52 11.16
N ARG A 342 25.43 -0.72 11.75
CA ARG A 342 24.08 -0.48 11.18
C ARG A 342 24.14 0.47 9.98
N PHE A 343 25.02 1.45 10.06
CA PHE A 343 25.35 2.37 8.98
C PHE A 343 26.05 1.64 7.84
N VAL A 344 26.99 0.75 8.14
CA VAL A 344 27.67 -0.14 7.18
C VAL A 344 26.68 -1.02 6.47
N MET A 345 25.76 -1.71 7.15
CA MET A 345 24.82 -2.60 6.46
C MET A 345 23.91 -1.88 5.47
N LYS A 346 23.41 -0.70 5.83
CA LYS A 346 22.52 0.09 4.96
C LYS A 346 23.30 0.76 3.81
N CYS A 347 24.50 1.27 4.09
CA CYS A 347 25.41 1.78 3.06
C CYS A 347 25.98 0.66 2.18
N VAL A 348 26.16 -0.55 2.69
CA VAL A 348 26.59 -1.74 1.94
C VAL A 348 25.46 -2.18 1.02
N GLU A 349 24.21 -2.29 1.48
CA GLU A 349 23.06 -2.58 0.62
C GLU A 349 22.89 -1.56 -0.52
N ILE A 350 23.05 -0.28 -0.20
CA ILE A 350 23.00 0.82 -1.19
C ILE A 350 24.22 0.76 -2.12
N CYS A 351 25.43 0.64 -1.60
CA CYS A 351 26.66 0.59 -2.40
C CYS A 351 26.77 -0.67 -3.24
N TYR A 352 26.29 -1.83 -2.80
CA TYR A 352 26.23 -3.02 -3.65
C TYR A 352 25.23 -2.87 -4.78
N SER A 353 24.06 -2.28 -4.49
CA SER A 353 23.06 -1.99 -5.51
C SER A 353 23.58 -0.98 -6.53
N LEU A 354 24.42 -0.03 -6.10
CA LEU A 354 25.05 0.96 -6.96
C LEU A 354 26.30 0.44 -7.69
N LEU A 355 27.17 -0.35 -7.06
CA LEU A 355 28.39 -0.90 -7.65
C LEU A 355 28.08 -2.02 -8.64
N ALA A 356 27.06 -2.84 -8.35
CA ALA A 356 26.56 -3.85 -9.28
C ALA A 356 25.90 -3.23 -10.53
N PHE A 357 25.41 -1.99 -10.45
CA PHE A 357 24.71 -1.31 -11.55
C PHE A 357 25.58 -0.30 -12.33
N PHE A 358 26.46 0.44 -11.64
CA PHE A 358 27.26 1.51 -12.24
C PHE A 358 28.76 1.18 -12.38
N GLY A 359 29.22 0.03 -11.86
CA GLY A 359 30.62 -0.41 -11.92
C GLY A 359 31.59 0.64 -11.36
N ASP A 360 32.77 0.77 -11.99
CA ASP A 360 33.85 1.68 -11.57
C ASP A 360 33.46 3.17 -11.60
N HIS A 361 32.31 3.54 -12.17
CA HIS A 361 31.82 4.92 -12.25
C HIS A 361 30.96 5.36 -11.04
N ALA A 362 30.60 4.45 -10.13
CA ALA A 362 29.76 4.74 -8.97
C ALA A 362 30.38 5.80 -8.03
N ALA A 363 31.69 5.72 -7.80
CA ALA A 363 32.40 6.60 -6.88
C ALA A 363 32.49 8.07 -7.35
N GLY A 364 32.32 8.34 -8.66
CA GLY A 364 32.37 9.69 -9.22
C GLY A 364 31.01 10.40 -9.28
N ARG A 365 29.90 9.70 -9.04
CA ARG A 365 28.54 10.26 -9.16
C ARG A 365 27.81 10.48 -7.84
N LEU A 366 28.26 9.86 -6.76
CA LEU A 366 27.82 10.16 -5.40
C LEU A 366 28.69 11.29 -4.82
N GLY A 367 28.54 12.51 -5.35
CA GLY A 367 29.15 13.68 -4.74
C GLY A 367 28.52 13.99 -3.38
N GLU A 368 29.23 14.73 -2.51
CA GLU A 368 28.70 15.18 -1.20
C GLU A 368 27.33 15.88 -1.33
N ASP A 369 27.07 16.53 -2.47
CA ASP A 369 25.81 17.21 -2.80
C ASP A 369 24.59 16.28 -2.95
N ALA A 370 24.79 15.00 -3.28
CA ALA A 370 23.71 14.00 -3.39
C ALA A 370 23.43 13.30 -2.06
N VAL A 371 24.43 13.25 -1.19
CA VAL A 371 24.36 12.59 0.12
C VAL A 371 23.82 13.55 1.17
N GLY A 372 24.17 14.84 1.10
CA GLY A 372 23.75 15.88 2.05
C GLY A 372 22.23 15.97 2.30
N PRO A 373 21.36 15.93 1.26
CA PRO A 373 19.91 16.01 1.43
C PRO A 373 19.24 14.74 1.99
N CYS A 374 19.96 13.62 2.06
CA CYS A 374 19.44 12.35 2.58
C CYS A 374 19.44 12.29 4.12
N PHE A 375 19.92 13.34 4.77
CA PHE A 375 19.99 13.49 6.22
C PHE A 375 19.38 14.82 6.60
N ASP A 376 18.69 14.86 7.74
CA ASP A 376 18.34 16.14 8.35
C ASP A 376 19.54 16.73 9.10
N ASP A 377 19.37 17.95 9.62
CA ASP A 377 20.42 18.68 10.36
C ASP A 377 20.88 17.95 11.64
N SER A 378 20.17 16.88 12.06
CA SER A 378 20.52 16.05 13.21
C SER A 378 21.30 14.77 12.83
N GLY A 379 21.49 14.52 11.53
CA GLY A 379 22.11 13.31 11.00
C GLY A 379 21.19 12.09 11.00
N GLN A 380 19.88 12.28 11.20
CA GLN A 380 18.88 11.22 11.05
C GLN A 380 18.50 11.04 9.57
N LEU A 381 18.12 9.81 9.22
CA LEU A 381 17.76 9.44 7.85
C LEU A 381 16.48 10.15 7.41
N SER A 382 16.56 10.87 6.29
CA SER A 382 15.38 11.37 5.60
C SER A 382 14.62 10.21 4.91
N PRO A 383 13.27 10.24 4.85
CA PRO A 383 12.45 9.31 4.05
C PRO A 383 12.90 9.17 2.59
N HIS A 384 13.69 10.12 2.09
CA HIS A 384 14.34 10.10 0.80
C HIS A 384 15.20 8.90 0.49
N ILE A 385 15.86 8.32 1.48
CA ILE A 385 16.69 7.15 1.24
C ILE A 385 15.83 5.93 0.84
N GLU A 386 14.58 5.86 1.30
CA GLU A 386 13.66 4.78 0.91
C GLU A 386 13.16 4.95 -0.54
N ILE A 387 12.95 6.21 -0.97
CA ILE A 387 12.58 6.56 -2.34
C ILE A 387 13.76 6.33 -3.30
N LEU A 388 14.97 6.78 -2.93
CA LEU A 388 16.19 6.56 -3.71
C LEU A 388 16.52 5.06 -3.83
N HIS A 389 16.29 4.30 -2.76
CA HIS A 389 16.42 2.85 -2.78
C HIS A 389 15.39 2.19 -3.71
N GLY A 390 14.13 2.63 -3.68
CA GLY A 390 13.09 2.19 -4.62
C GLY A 390 13.43 2.47 -6.09
N LEU A 391 13.94 3.68 -6.38
CA LEU A 391 14.32 4.11 -7.73
C LEU A 391 15.56 3.36 -8.27
N CYS A 392 16.55 3.08 -7.41
CA CYS A 392 17.72 2.29 -7.80
C CYS A 392 17.35 0.83 -8.14
N MET A 393 16.41 0.25 -7.39
CA MET A 393 15.94 -1.11 -7.62
C MET A 393 15.07 -1.25 -8.88
N PHE A 394 14.44 -0.16 -9.34
CA PHE A 394 13.67 -0.11 -10.59
C PHE A 394 14.56 -0.15 -11.84
N GLY A 395 15.63 0.65 -11.89
CA GLY A 395 16.58 0.67 -13.01
C GLY A 395 17.28 -0.68 -13.22
N LEU A 396 17.60 -1.38 -12.13
CA LEU A 396 18.22 -2.70 -12.08
C LEU A 396 17.48 -3.81 -12.84
N ARG A 397 16.17 -3.68 -13.08
CA ARG A 397 15.34 -4.74 -13.66
C ARG A 397 14.99 -4.56 -15.13
N GLN A 398 15.21 -3.37 -15.71
CA GLN A 398 14.78 -3.04 -17.07
C GLN A 398 15.92 -2.57 -18.00
N ASP A 399 17.16 -2.45 -17.50
CA ASP A 399 18.33 -2.01 -18.29
C ASP A 399 18.15 -0.60 -18.93
N ILE A 400 17.52 0.32 -18.18
CA ILE A 400 17.20 1.69 -18.62
C ILE A 400 18.21 2.67 -17.99
N ALA A 401 18.82 3.52 -18.82
CA ALA A 401 19.79 4.50 -18.36
C ALA A 401 19.09 5.70 -17.65
N PRO A 402 19.66 6.27 -16.57
CA PRO A 402 18.99 7.32 -15.77
C PRO A 402 18.60 8.59 -16.53
N ASP A 403 19.30 8.93 -17.61
CA ASP A 403 18.99 10.04 -18.50
C ASP A 403 17.79 9.78 -19.42
N GLN A 404 17.38 8.52 -19.56
CA GLN A 404 16.14 8.10 -20.25
C GLN A 404 14.91 8.13 -19.35
N LEU A 405 15.08 8.35 -18.03
CA LEU A 405 13.96 8.56 -17.09
C LEU A 405 13.32 9.95 -17.21
N ARG A 406 13.79 10.80 -18.14
CA ARG A 406 13.08 12.02 -18.54
C ARG A 406 12.07 11.70 -19.64
N SER A 407 10.83 11.40 -19.26
CA SER A 407 9.73 11.40 -20.22
C SER A 407 9.28 12.84 -20.50
N GLU A 408 9.81 13.45 -21.56
CA GLU A 408 9.14 14.58 -22.19
C GLU A 408 7.90 14.06 -22.94
N VAL A 409 6.75 14.14 -22.28
CA VAL A 409 5.46 13.78 -22.85
C VAL A 409 5.04 14.82 -23.89
N ARG A 410 4.83 14.39 -25.13
CA ARG A 410 4.07 15.16 -26.13
C ARG A 410 2.86 14.37 -26.57
N PHE A 411 1.70 15.04 -26.52
CA PHE A 411 0.43 14.49 -26.97
C PHE A 411 0.35 14.56 -28.49
N GLY A 412 0.13 13.42 -29.15
CA GLY A 412 -0.37 13.37 -30.52
C GLY A 412 -1.89 13.65 -30.55
N PRO A 413 -2.42 14.06 -31.72
CA PRO A 413 -3.76 14.64 -31.87
C PRO A 413 -4.92 13.74 -31.40
#